data_AF-A0A257GWH6-F1
#
_entry.id   AF-A0A257GWH6-F1
#
_cell.length_a   1.000
_cell.length_b   1.000
_cell.length_c   1.000
_cell.angle_alpha   90.00
_cell.angle_beta   90.00
_cell.angle_gamma   90.00
#
_symmetry.space_group_name_H-M   'P 1'
#
loop_
_entity.id
_entity.type
_entity.pdbx_description
1 polymer ?
#
loop_
_entity_poly.entity_id
_entity_poly.type
_entity_poly.pdbx_seq_one_letter_code
_entity_poly.pdbx_strand_id
1 'polypeptide(L)'
;MPALNSHTNVQRVTARLTEAWAFLSGEQRRFELLDEGSDPLAFARYSFFMSLASPGHSRLGGVGVLIQAEDGMRVARHMFGIPIEQLSEAEARDACSEACNVFADCIAKDFNTESAARFTLPRPASPEEYAGIAENSLARTVYQGVDGKQKLLIVLYDRLQDAPLEKE
;
A
#
# COMPACT_ATOMS: atom_id res chain seq x y z
N MET A 1 9.39 28.04 6.36
CA MET A 1 10.32 27.11 5.69
C MET A 1 10.28 25.75 6.38
N PRO A 2 9.81 24.68 5.69
CA PRO A 2 10.22 23.33 6.04
C PRO A 2 10.53 22.52 4.77
N ALA A 3 11.80 22.51 4.35
CA ALA A 3 12.28 21.66 3.24
C ALA A 3 13.32 20.61 3.69
N LEU A 4 13.72 20.62 4.98
CA LEU A 4 14.73 19.70 5.51
C LEU A 4 14.15 18.37 6.07
N ASN A 5 12.83 18.24 6.22
CA ASN A 5 12.21 17.06 6.85
C ASN A 5 11.76 15.96 5.87
N SER A 6 11.63 16.24 4.57
CA SER A 6 11.07 15.28 3.60
C SER A 6 12.05 14.15 3.25
N HIS A 7 13.32 14.45 2.96
CA HIS A 7 14.30 13.44 2.54
C HIS A 7 14.64 12.40 3.61
N THR A 8 14.77 12.83 4.88
CA THR A 8 15.04 11.90 6.00
C THR A 8 13.85 10.97 6.26
N ASN A 9 12.64 11.43 5.94
CA ASN A 9 11.43 10.64 6.12
C ASN A 9 11.30 9.56 5.04
N VAL A 10 11.52 9.93 3.78
CA VAL A 10 11.51 8.99 2.64
C VAL A 10 12.52 7.85 2.82
N GLN A 11 13.75 8.14 3.26
CA GLN A 11 14.76 7.11 3.52
C GLN A 11 14.35 6.14 4.63
N ARG A 12 13.70 6.68 5.68
CA ARG A 12 13.20 5.85 6.79
C ARG A 12 12.05 4.96 6.37
N VAL A 13 11.13 5.48 5.57
CA VAL A 13 10.00 4.71 5.06
C VAL A 13 10.46 3.62 4.11
N THR A 14 11.30 3.94 3.13
CA THR A 14 11.86 2.96 2.19
C THR A 14 12.65 1.86 2.90
N ALA A 15 13.43 2.18 3.94
CA ALA A 15 14.10 1.19 4.77
C ALA A 15 13.10 0.27 5.49
N ARG A 16 12.06 0.83 6.13
CA ARG A 16 11.02 0.02 6.81
C ARG A 16 10.25 -0.85 5.84
N LEU A 17 9.90 -0.35 4.66
CA LEU A 17 9.22 -1.12 3.63
C LEU A 17 10.09 -2.28 3.13
N THR A 18 11.39 -2.04 2.98
CA THR A 18 12.39 -3.07 2.63
C THR A 18 12.46 -4.15 3.72
N GLU A 19 12.54 -3.75 4.99
CA GLU A 19 12.54 -4.67 6.13
C GLU A 19 11.23 -5.46 6.25
N ALA A 20 10.09 -4.79 6.09
CA ALA A 20 8.77 -5.39 6.11
C ALA A 20 8.60 -6.43 5.01
N TRP A 21 9.04 -6.13 3.77
CA TRP A 21 9.00 -7.10 2.70
C TRP A 21 9.87 -8.32 2.99
N ALA A 22 11.07 -8.13 3.52
CA ALA A 22 11.94 -9.25 3.90
C ALA A 22 11.31 -10.13 4.98
N PHE A 23 10.61 -9.52 5.94
CA PHE A 23 9.86 -10.24 6.96
C PHE A 23 8.65 -10.99 6.39
N LEU A 24 7.89 -10.38 5.46
CA LEU A 24 6.65 -10.95 4.92
C LEU A 24 6.90 -12.04 3.86
N SER A 25 7.93 -11.89 3.05
CA SER A 25 8.19 -12.77 1.89
C SER A 25 9.38 -13.72 2.09
N GLY A 26 10.24 -13.46 3.08
CA GLY A 26 11.53 -14.14 3.24
C GLY A 26 12.58 -13.72 2.20
N GLU A 27 12.28 -12.74 1.35
CA GLU A 27 13.14 -12.32 0.22
C GLU A 27 13.52 -10.85 0.33
N GLN A 28 14.67 -10.48 -0.23
CA GLN A 28 15.12 -9.08 -0.21
C GLN A 28 14.51 -8.31 -1.38
N ARG A 29 13.93 -7.15 -1.10
CA ARG A 29 13.47 -6.19 -2.13
C ARG A 29 13.62 -4.77 -1.59
N ARG A 30 14.38 -3.95 -2.32
CA ARG A 30 14.56 -2.55 -1.96
C ARG A 30 13.39 -1.74 -2.47
N PHE A 31 12.92 -0.83 -1.62
CA PHE A 31 11.92 0.16 -2.00
C PHE A 31 12.57 1.52 -2.27
N GLU A 32 11.99 2.24 -3.21
CA GLU A 32 12.35 3.60 -3.56
C GLU A 32 11.10 4.48 -3.72
N LEU A 33 11.28 5.79 -3.63
CA LEU A 33 10.23 6.76 -3.95
C LEU A 33 10.21 6.95 -5.47
N LEU A 34 9.02 6.87 -6.06
CA LEU A 34 8.81 7.10 -7.47
C LEU A 34 8.64 8.60 -7.74
N ASP A 35 9.38 9.15 -8.71
CA ASP A 35 9.24 10.55 -9.13
C ASP A 35 7.86 10.81 -9.78
N GLU A 36 7.38 12.04 -9.62
CA GLU A 36 6.12 12.52 -10.21
C GLU A 36 6.13 12.33 -11.74
N GLY A 37 5.07 11.72 -12.30
CA GLY A 37 4.90 11.52 -13.76
C GLY A 37 4.92 10.06 -14.23
N SER A 38 5.18 9.12 -13.33
CA SER A 38 4.96 7.69 -13.58
C SER A 38 3.47 7.35 -13.51
N ASP A 39 2.95 6.47 -14.37
CA ASP A 39 1.58 5.93 -14.27
C ASP A 39 1.51 4.96 -13.06
N PRO A 40 1.12 5.44 -11.85
CA PRO A 40 1.42 4.76 -10.59
C PRO A 40 0.34 3.74 -10.20
N LEU A 41 -0.66 3.56 -11.06
CA LEU A 41 -1.96 2.99 -10.70
C LEU A 41 -2.38 1.86 -11.66
N ALA A 42 -1.42 1.14 -12.23
CA ALA A 42 -1.73 -0.09 -12.96
C ALA A 42 -2.20 -1.16 -11.97
N PHE A 43 -3.50 -1.45 -11.96
CA PHE A 43 -4.14 -2.46 -11.11
C PHE A 43 -3.32 -3.76 -11.07
N ALA A 44 -3.06 -4.27 -9.87
CA ALA A 44 -2.39 -5.53 -9.65
C ALA A 44 -3.40 -6.58 -9.13
N ARG A 45 -3.05 -7.87 -9.30
CA ARG A 45 -3.92 -9.00 -8.94
C ARG A 45 -4.46 -8.89 -7.51
N TYR A 46 -3.62 -8.47 -6.57
CA TYR A 46 -4.01 -8.21 -5.20
C TYR A 46 -3.85 -6.72 -4.92
N SER A 47 -4.90 -5.96 -5.23
CA SER A 47 -5.00 -4.54 -4.92
C SER A 47 -5.89 -4.33 -3.70
N PHE A 48 -5.39 -3.59 -2.71
CA PHE A 48 -6.11 -3.27 -1.49
C PHE A 48 -6.14 -1.78 -1.25
N PHE A 49 -7.22 -1.31 -0.61
CA PHE A 49 -7.34 0.05 -0.11
C PHE A 49 -7.61 0.08 1.38
N MET A 50 -7.01 1.05 2.04
CA MET A 50 -7.27 1.37 3.43
C MET A 50 -7.52 2.87 3.53
N SER A 51 -8.67 3.25 4.10
CA SER A 51 -8.98 4.66 4.33
C SER A 51 -8.37 5.12 5.65
N LEU A 52 -7.96 6.38 5.72
CA LEU A 52 -7.52 6.99 6.96
C LEU A 52 -8.75 7.39 7.79
N ALA A 53 -8.97 6.71 8.92
CA ALA A 53 -9.96 7.11 9.89
C ALA A 53 -9.33 8.12 10.86
N SER A 54 -9.71 9.38 10.76
CA SER A 54 -9.35 10.41 11.74
C SER A 54 -10.61 11.05 12.34
N PRO A 55 -10.82 10.98 13.66
CA PRO A 55 -11.92 11.68 14.31
C PRO A 55 -11.77 13.20 14.12
N GLY A 56 -12.71 13.80 13.39
CA GLY A 56 -12.79 15.27 13.26
C GLY A 56 -11.81 15.91 12.27
N HIS A 57 -11.21 15.16 11.34
CA HIS A 57 -10.42 15.73 10.24
C HIS A 57 -11.07 15.44 8.88
N SER A 58 -11.11 16.47 8.03
CA SER A 58 -11.65 16.42 6.67
C SER A 58 -10.69 15.85 5.62
N ARG A 59 -9.52 15.32 6.04
CA ARG A 59 -8.62 14.59 5.15
C ARG A 59 -9.13 13.17 4.96
N LEU A 60 -9.88 12.99 3.88
CA LEU A 60 -10.31 11.70 3.37
C LEU A 60 -9.15 11.10 2.56
N GLY A 61 -8.10 10.58 3.20
CA GLY A 61 -6.97 9.96 2.49
C GLY A 61 -6.93 8.45 2.67
N GLY A 62 -5.95 7.79 2.06
CA GLY A 62 -5.74 6.36 2.27
C GLY A 62 -4.47 5.80 1.63
N VAL A 63 -4.32 4.49 1.77
CA VAL A 63 -3.21 3.71 1.24
C VAL A 63 -3.75 2.68 0.26
N GLY A 64 -3.18 2.67 -0.94
CA GLY A 64 -3.34 1.60 -1.91
C GLY A 64 -2.10 0.70 -1.90
N VAL A 65 -2.28 -0.61 -1.82
CA VAL A 65 -1.18 -1.58 -1.97
C VAL A 65 -1.48 -2.48 -3.15
N LEU A 66 -0.54 -2.55 -4.10
CA LEU A 66 -0.69 -3.28 -5.35
C LEU A 66 0.36 -4.36 -5.44
N ILE A 67 -0.07 -5.60 -5.21
CA ILE A 67 0.79 -6.79 -5.19
C ILE A 67 0.48 -7.66 -6.42
N GLN A 68 1.52 -8.00 -7.16
CA GLN A 68 1.39 -8.91 -8.30
C GLN A 68 1.11 -10.34 -7.85
N ALA A 69 0.58 -11.17 -8.74
CA ALA A 69 0.19 -12.55 -8.42
C ALA A 69 1.35 -13.35 -7.82
N GLU A 70 2.53 -13.30 -8.45
CA GLU A 70 3.71 -14.02 -7.98
C GLU A 70 4.18 -13.56 -6.60
N ASP A 71 4.15 -12.25 -6.35
CA ASP A 71 4.50 -11.67 -5.06
C ASP A 71 3.56 -12.12 -3.96
N GLY A 72 2.26 -12.14 -4.23
CA GLY A 72 1.26 -12.61 -3.27
C GLY A 72 1.45 -14.09 -2.90
N MET A 73 1.79 -14.93 -3.88
CA MET A 73 2.11 -16.34 -3.62
C MET A 73 3.40 -16.51 -2.79
N ARG A 74 4.42 -15.67 -3.02
CA ARG A 74 5.65 -15.69 -2.22
C ARG A 74 5.40 -15.31 -0.77
N VAL A 75 4.61 -14.26 -0.55
CA VAL A 75 4.19 -13.81 0.78
C VAL A 75 3.41 -14.93 1.49
N ALA A 76 2.39 -15.51 0.84
CA ALA A 76 1.63 -16.61 1.42
C ALA A 76 2.47 -17.85 1.72
N ARG A 77 3.40 -18.24 0.82
CA ARG A 77 4.34 -19.35 1.05
C ARG A 77 5.16 -19.12 2.29
N HIS A 78 5.70 -17.92 2.46
CA HIS A 78 6.55 -17.59 3.60
C HIS A 78 5.74 -17.52 4.90
N MET A 79 4.59 -16.83 4.87
CA MET A 79 3.73 -16.62 6.04
C MET A 79 3.14 -17.93 6.58
N PHE A 80 2.69 -18.83 5.71
CA PHE A 80 2.06 -20.09 6.13
C PHE A 80 3.01 -21.27 6.16
N GLY A 81 4.20 -21.17 5.56
CA GLY A 81 5.15 -22.27 5.46
C GLY A 81 4.70 -23.40 4.53
N ILE A 82 3.82 -23.11 3.57
CA ILE A 82 3.20 -24.07 2.65
C ILE A 82 3.79 -23.87 1.24
N PRO A 83 4.12 -24.95 0.49
CA PRO A 83 4.56 -24.84 -0.91
C PRO A 83 3.55 -24.12 -1.82
N ILE A 84 4.03 -23.40 -2.83
CA ILE A 84 3.19 -22.59 -3.74
C ILE A 84 2.13 -23.43 -4.44
N GLU A 85 2.45 -24.68 -4.78
CA GLU A 85 1.56 -25.61 -5.48
C GLU A 85 0.38 -26.07 -4.62
N GLN A 86 0.46 -25.88 -3.30
CA GLN A 86 -0.56 -26.25 -2.32
C GLN A 86 -1.34 -25.04 -1.80
N LEU A 87 -0.91 -23.83 -2.14
CA LEU A 87 -1.58 -22.60 -1.74
C LEU A 87 -2.80 -22.34 -2.62
N SER A 88 -3.90 -22.03 -1.96
CA SER A 88 -5.12 -21.53 -2.58
C SER A 88 -5.05 -20.02 -2.82
N GLU A 89 -5.88 -19.55 -3.75
CA GLU A 89 -6.06 -18.11 -4.00
C GLU A 89 -6.61 -17.37 -2.77
N ALA A 90 -7.36 -18.05 -1.90
CA ALA A 90 -7.89 -17.47 -0.67
C ALA A 90 -6.76 -17.20 0.34
N GLU A 91 -5.84 -18.15 0.51
CA GLU A 91 -4.66 -17.98 1.35
C GLU A 91 -3.75 -16.88 0.80
N ALA A 92 -3.53 -16.84 -0.51
CA ALA A 92 -2.77 -15.76 -1.14
C ALA A 92 -3.38 -14.38 -0.85
N ARG A 93 -4.71 -14.26 -0.95
CA ARG A 93 -5.42 -13.02 -0.66
C ARG A 93 -5.35 -12.63 0.81
N ASP A 94 -5.49 -13.58 1.73
CA ASP A 94 -5.41 -13.36 3.17
C ASP A 94 -4.02 -12.86 3.57
N ALA A 95 -2.97 -13.54 3.09
CA ALA A 95 -1.59 -13.12 3.30
C ALA A 95 -1.30 -11.72 2.74
N CYS A 96 -1.85 -11.39 1.56
CA CYS A 96 -1.70 -10.05 0.99
C CYS A 96 -2.48 -8.98 1.76
N SER A 97 -3.62 -9.31 2.36
CA SER A 97 -4.38 -8.42 3.25
C SER A 97 -3.55 -8.09 4.48
N GLU A 98 -2.93 -9.08 5.11
CA GLU A 98 -2.03 -8.86 6.25
C GLU A 98 -0.77 -8.08 5.86
N ALA A 99 -0.19 -8.36 4.69
CA ALA A 99 0.90 -7.56 4.15
C ALA A 99 0.51 -6.08 3.96
N CYS A 100 -0.72 -5.82 3.50
CA CYS A 100 -1.25 -4.47 3.35
C CYS A 100 -1.30 -3.72 4.70
N ASN A 101 -1.74 -4.39 5.77
CA ASN A 101 -1.71 -3.81 7.13
C ASN A 101 -0.30 -3.40 7.56
N VAL A 102 0.68 -4.28 7.35
CA VAL A 102 2.08 -4.02 7.72
C VAL A 102 2.66 -2.86 6.91
N PHE A 103 2.39 -2.79 5.60
CA PHE A 103 2.85 -1.68 4.77
C PHE A 103 2.20 -0.35 5.16
N ALA A 104 0.90 -0.36 5.48
CA ALA A 104 0.20 0.82 5.95
C ALA A 104 0.80 1.35 7.26
N ASP A 105 1.17 0.48 8.21
CA ASP A 105 1.85 0.90 9.44
C ASP A 105 3.23 1.53 9.18
N CYS A 106 3.98 0.99 8.21
CA CYS A 106 5.29 1.54 7.83
C CYS A 106 5.21 3.01 7.39
N ILE A 107 4.09 3.41 6.77
CA ILE A 107 3.86 4.72 6.16
C ILE A 107 2.86 5.59 6.91
N ALA A 108 2.20 5.10 7.97
CA ALA A 108 1.23 5.86 8.75
C ALA A 108 1.80 7.18 9.29
N LYS A 109 3.10 7.18 9.63
CA LYS A 109 3.82 8.37 10.11
C LYS A 109 4.08 9.42 9.02
N ASP A 110 4.02 9.06 7.73
CA ASP A 110 4.04 10.01 6.62
C ASP A 110 2.69 10.68 6.41
N PHE A 111 1.61 9.95 6.67
CA PHE A 111 0.25 10.47 6.55
C PHE A 111 -0.09 11.51 7.63
N ASN A 112 0.52 11.38 8.81
CA ASN A 112 0.09 12.12 9.99
C ASN A 112 1.26 12.57 10.87
N THR A 113 1.55 13.88 10.87
CA THR A 113 2.54 14.47 11.76
C THR A 113 2.00 14.78 13.16
N GLU A 114 0.68 14.78 13.38
CA GLU A 114 0.12 15.37 14.61
C GLU A 114 -1.06 14.62 15.27
N SER A 115 -1.65 13.58 14.66
CA SER A 115 -2.76 12.84 15.30
C SER A 115 -2.66 11.32 15.19
N ALA A 116 -3.32 10.62 16.11
CA ALA A 116 -3.38 9.16 16.20
C ALA A 116 -4.32 8.54 15.14
N ALA A 117 -4.32 9.06 13.90
CA ALA A 117 -5.16 8.48 12.85
C ALA A 117 -4.73 7.05 12.57
N ARG A 118 -5.73 6.19 12.38
CA ARG A 118 -5.54 4.78 12.09
C ARG A 118 -6.12 4.48 10.73
N PHE A 119 -5.46 3.61 9.99
CA PHE A 119 -6.06 3.07 8.79
C PHE A 119 -7.19 2.10 9.15
N THR A 120 -8.23 2.10 8.33
CA THR A 120 -9.26 1.05 8.35
C THR A 120 -8.64 -0.29 7.95
N LEU A 121 -9.39 -1.39 8.12
CA LEU A 121 -8.96 -2.68 7.60
C LEU A 121 -8.77 -2.65 6.07
N PRO A 122 -7.87 -3.50 5.52
CA PRO A 122 -7.67 -3.62 4.09
C PRO A 122 -8.93 -4.13 3.42
N ARG A 123 -9.40 -3.39 2.43
CA ARG A 123 -10.50 -3.80 1.56
C ARG A 123 -9.93 -4.23 0.20
N PRO A 124 -10.14 -5.48 -0.25
CA PRO A 124 -9.76 -5.86 -1.60
C PRO A 124 -10.54 -5.01 -2.61
N ALA A 125 -9.89 -4.65 -3.71
CA ALA A 125 -10.48 -3.86 -4.77
C ALA A 125 -10.65 -4.69 -6.05
N SER A 126 -11.80 -4.57 -6.70
CA SER A 126 -11.90 -4.95 -8.12
C SER A 126 -11.18 -3.91 -9.00
N PRO A 127 -10.86 -4.24 -10.27
CA PRO A 127 -10.33 -3.27 -11.22
C PRO A 127 -11.20 -2.02 -11.36
N GLU A 128 -12.52 -2.18 -11.37
CA GLU A 128 -13.50 -1.09 -11.48
C GLU A 128 -13.51 -0.20 -10.24
N GLU A 129 -13.51 -0.81 -9.05
CA GLU A 129 -13.42 -0.05 -7.79
C GLU A 129 -12.09 0.69 -7.67
N TYR A 130 -11.00 0.06 -8.11
CA TYR A 130 -9.68 0.67 -8.13
C TYR A 130 -9.63 1.87 -9.08
N ALA A 131 -10.15 1.73 -10.31
CA ALA A 131 -10.26 2.83 -11.25
C ALA A 131 -11.11 3.98 -10.68
N GLY A 132 -12.26 3.68 -10.06
CA GLY A 132 -13.10 4.67 -9.41
C GLY A 132 -12.40 5.41 -8.26
N ILE A 133 -11.63 4.71 -7.43
CA ILE A 133 -10.84 5.34 -6.36
C ILE A 133 -9.70 6.18 -6.95
N ALA A 134 -8.98 5.67 -7.95
CA ALA A 134 -7.90 6.36 -8.64
C ALA A 134 -8.39 7.66 -9.30
N GLU A 135 -9.53 7.64 -9.99
CA GLU A 135 -10.14 8.82 -10.61
C GLU A 135 -10.56 9.89 -9.60
N ASN A 136 -10.95 9.47 -8.39
CA ASN A 136 -11.43 10.35 -7.34
C ASN A 136 -10.35 10.65 -6.28
N SER A 137 -9.09 10.35 -6.56
CA SER A 137 -7.99 10.54 -5.63
C SER A 137 -6.77 11.16 -6.30
N LEU A 138 -6.02 11.94 -5.53
CA LEU A 138 -4.70 12.43 -5.93
C LEU A 138 -3.64 11.57 -5.26
N ALA A 139 -2.88 10.80 -6.05
CA ALA A 139 -1.68 10.14 -5.56
C ALA A 139 -0.68 11.21 -5.08
N ARG A 140 -0.33 11.16 -3.80
CA ARG A 140 0.62 12.09 -3.17
C ARG A 140 2.04 11.59 -3.26
N THR A 141 2.20 10.31 -3.01
CA THR A 141 3.51 9.67 -2.83
C THR A 141 3.36 8.21 -3.22
N VAL A 142 4.31 7.70 -3.98
CA VAL A 142 4.29 6.32 -4.47
C VAL A 142 5.62 5.68 -4.14
N TYR A 143 5.60 4.64 -3.32
CA TYR A 143 6.76 3.80 -3.08
C TYR A 143 6.70 2.57 -3.97
N GLN A 144 7.84 2.20 -4.54
CA GLN A 144 7.96 1.07 -5.45
C GLN A 144 9.07 0.14 -4.98
N GLY A 145 8.76 -1.15 -4.90
CA GLY A 145 9.75 -2.22 -4.87
C GLY A 145 9.79 -2.94 -6.21
N VAL A 146 10.98 -3.10 -6.79
CA VAL A 146 11.18 -3.81 -8.07
C VAL A 146 11.97 -5.10 -7.87
N ASP A 147 11.48 -6.17 -8.48
CA ASP A 147 12.21 -7.43 -8.65
C ASP A 147 12.10 -7.88 -10.12
N GLY A 148 13.15 -7.63 -10.89
CA GLY A 148 13.14 -7.82 -12.34
C GLY A 148 12.06 -6.97 -13.02
N LYS A 149 11.00 -7.60 -13.53
CA LYS A 149 9.85 -6.92 -14.14
C LYS A 149 8.67 -6.72 -13.18
N GLN A 150 8.73 -7.33 -11.99
CA GLN A 150 7.64 -7.26 -11.02
C GLN A 150 7.75 -5.99 -10.20
N LYS A 151 6.60 -5.35 -10.04
CA LYS A 151 6.45 -4.10 -9.32
C LYS A 151 5.47 -4.31 -8.19
N LEU A 152 5.89 -3.97 -6.98
CA LEU A 152 5.05 -3.82 -5.81
C LEU A 152 4.92 -2.33 -5.53
N LEU A 153 3.70 -1.81 -5.55
CA LEU A 153 3.43 -0.38 -5.36
C LEU A 153 2.67 -0.14 -4.07
N ILE A 154 3.07 0.91 -3.37
CA ILE A 154 2.41 1.41 -2.17
C ILE A 154 2.13 2.89 -2.41
N VAL A 155 0.85 3.22 -2.52
CA VAL A 155 0.37 4.52 -2.96
C VAL A 155 -0.31 5.21 -1.78
N LEU A 156 0.20 6.38 -1.41
CA LEU A 156 -0.47 7.29 -0.50
C LEU A 156 -1.34 8.23 -1.35
N TYR A 157 -2.64 8.33 -1.05
CA TYR A 157 -3.56 9.17 -1.82
C TYR A 157 -4.45 10.03 -0.92
N ASP A 158 -4.79 11.23 -1.40
CA ASP A 158 -5.86 12.05 -0.84
C ASP A 158 -7.11 11.88 -1.72
N ARG A 159 -8.29 11.60 -1.17
CA ARG A 159 -9.56 11.70 -1.91
C ARG A 159 -9.86 13.16 -2.20
N LEU A 160 -10.36 13.41 -3.39
CA LEU A 160 -10.92 14.69 -3.79
C LEU A 160 -12.23 14.90 -3.01
N GLN A 161 -12.42 16.05 -2.39
CA GLN A 161 -13.48 16.34 -1.40
C GLN A 161 -14.94 16.20 -1.89
N ASP A 162 -15.16 15.90 -3.17
CA ASP A 162 -16.48 15.84 -3.79
C ASP A 162 -17.01 14.43 -4.08
N ALA A 163 -16.27 13.37 -3.72
CA ALA A 163 -16.79 12.00 -3.85
C ALA A 163 -17.83 11.73 -2.74
N PRO A 164 -19.09 11.38 -3.05
CA PRO A 164 -20.09 11.11 -2.04
C PRO A 164 -19.60 9.98 -1.13
N LEU A 165 -19.68 10.21 0.19
CA LEU A 165 -19.56 9.16 1.18
C LEU A 165 -20.67 8.15 0.90
N GLU A 166 -20.33 6.99 0.35
CA GLU A 166 -21.27 5.87 0.31
C GLU A 166 -21.71 5.60 1.76
N LYS A 167 -23.01 5.69 1.97
CA LYS A 167 -23.63 5.34 3.24
C LYS A 167 -23.48 3.84 3.40
N GLU A 168 -22.74 3.41 4.41
CA GLU A 168 -22.81 2.04 4.95
C GLU A 168 -24.26 1.68 5.33
#